data_AF-A0A936VZA8-F1
#
_entry.id   AF-A0A936VZA8-F1
#
_cell.length_a   1.000
_cell.length_b   1.000
_cell.length_c   1.000
_cell.angle_alpha   90.00
_cell.angle_beta   90.00
_cell.angle_gamma   90.00
#
_symmetry.space_group_name_H-M   'P 1'
#
loop_
_entity.id
_entity.type
_entity.pdbx_description
1 polymer ?
#
loop_
_entity_poly.entity_id
_entity_poly.type
_entity_poly.pdbx_seq_one_letter_code
_entity_poly.pdbx_strand_id
1 'polypeptide(L)'
;MEQKTRKGIHAPLFALWAAMGSMVMMFGSLTSAYIVRQAAGNWLEFRMPDIFYYSTVVILLSSVTLHGSYWAFRNGKETMYKLLLPLTVLLGIGFIIMQYQGWNILYSIGVALDGNPGGSFFYVISGIHAAHVIGGVFALTVAMLHAFTLKYKPTEKRRRRFQLVLHYWHFVDFLWLYLFLFLLIQ
;
A
#
# COMPACT_ATOMS: atom_id res chain seq x y z
N MET A 1 27.78 -37.83 -5.77
CA MET A 1 26.66 -37.53 -6.68
C MET A 1 25.95 -36.30 -6.17
N GLU A 2 25.98 -35.24 -6.97
CA GLU A 2 25.58 -33.87 -6.68
C GLU A 2 24.07 -33.79 -6.35
N GLN A 3 23.71 -33.40 -5.12
CA GLN A 3 22.32 -33.08 -4.78
C GLN A 3 21.94 -31.76 -5.47
N LYS A 4 21.48 -31.87 -6.71
CA LYS A 4 20.84 -30.79 -7.47
C LYS A 4 19.57 -30.38 -6.73
N THR A 5 19.69 -29.43 -5.81
CA THR A 5 18.56 -28.80 -5.13
C THR A 5 17.65 -28.22 -6.21
N ARG A 6 16.52 -28.89 -6.49
CA ARG A 6 15.47 -28.34 -7.34
C ARG A 6 15.08 -27.01 -6.71
N LYS A 7 15.48 -25.88 -7.32
CA LYS A 7 14.87 -24.57 -7.08
C LYS A 7 13.43 -24.64 -7.59
N GLY A 8 12.58 -25.35 -6.85
CA GLY A 8 11.14 -25.31 -7.05
C GLY A 8 10.69 -23.86 -6.87
N ILE A 9 9.78 -23.41 -7.73
CA ILE A 9 9.16 -22.09 -7.62
C ILE A 9 8.74 -21.89 -6.17
N HIS A 10 9.24 -20.83 -5.54
CA HIS A 10 8.93 -20.55 -4.15
C HIS A 10 7.43 -20.22 -4.04
N ALA A 11 6.64 -21.19 -3.57
CA ALA A 11 5.19 -21.08 -3.41
C ALA A 11 4.70 -19.75 -2.80
N PRO A 12 5.30 -19.19 -1.74
CA PRO A 12 4.81 -17.93 -1.17
C PRO A 12 5.10 -16.70 -2.05
N LEU A 13 6.17 -16.74 -2.85
CA LEU A 13 6.47 -15.65 -3.79
C LEU A 13 5.51 -15.70 -4.98
N PHE A 14 5.25 -16.89 -5.52
CA PHE A 14 4.27 -17.06 -6.59
C PHE A 14 2.86 -16.64 -6.16
N ALA A 15 2.43 -17.03 -4.95
CA ALA A 15 1.16 -16.61 -4.39
C ALA A 15 1.06 -15.07 -4.25
N LEU A 16 2.16 -14.41 -3.85
CA LEU A 16 2.23 -12.96 -3.78
C LEU A 16 2.07 -12.32 -5.17
N TRP A 17 2.79 -12.81 -6.19
CA TRP A 17 2.65 -12.32 -7.56
C TRP A 17 1.24 -12.51 -8.12
N ALA A 18 0.63 -13.67 -7.87
CA ALA A 18 -0.75 -13.94 -8.26
C ALA A 18 -1.74 -12.96 -7.58
N ALA A 19 -1.56 -12.70 -6.28
CA ALA A 19 -2.35 -11.71 -5.55
C ALA A 19 -2.14 -10.29 -6.06
N MET A 20 -0.91 -9.92 -6.42
CA MET A 20 -0.61 -8.64 -7.06
C MET A 20 -1.31 -8.52 -8.42
N GLY A 21 -1.26 -9.58 -9.24
CA GLY A 21 -1.97 -9.64 -10.52
C GLY A 21 -3.48 -9.45 -10.36
N SER A 22 -4.11 -10.12 -9.40
CA SER A 22 -5.56 -9.95 -9.16
C SER A 22 -5.92 -8.55 -8.66
N MET A 23 -5.09 -7.93 -7.82
CA MET A 23 -5.27 -6.52 -7.41
C MET A 23 -5.20 -5.58 -8.61
N VAL A 24 -4.22 -5.74 -9.51
CA VAL A 24 -4.15 -4.92 -10.74
C VAL A 24 -5.41 -5.09 -11.58
N MET A 25 -5.91 -6.30 -11.77
CA MET A 25 -7.14 -6.54 -12.54
C MET A 25 -8.37 -5.90 -11.89
N MET A 26 -8.49 -5.98 -10.57
CA MET A 26 -9.61 -5.38 -9.82
C MET A 26 -9.58 -3.85 -9.88
N PHE A 27 -8.42 -3.22 -9.66
CA PHE A 27 -8.33 -1.76 -9.78
C PHE A 27 -8.45 -1.31 -11.24
N GLY A 28 -7.91 -2.08 -12.19
CA GLY A 28 -8.06 -1.82 -13.63
C GLY A 28 -9.53 -1.84 -14.07
N SER A 29 -10.33 -2.80 -13.58
CA SER A 29 -11.76 -2.86 -13.89
C SER A 29 -12.53 -1.68 -13.25
N LEU A 30 -12.20 -1.30 -12.02
CA LEU A 30 -12.80 -0.12 -11.37
C LEU A 30 -12.45 1.19 -12.09
N THR A 31 -11.19 1.38 -12.51
CA THR A 31 -10.79 2.56 -13.29
C THR A 31 -11.41 2.56 -14.69
N SER A 32 -11.59 1.38 -15.31
CA SER A 32 -12.31 1.29 -16.59
C SER A 32 -13.79 1.66 -16.42
N ALA A 33 -14.44 1.18 -15.36
CA ALA A 33 -15.83 1.52 -15.06
C ALA A 33 -15.99 3.03 -14.77
N TYR A 34 -15.02 3.63 -14.08
CA TYR A 34 -14.94 5.07 -13.86
C TYR A 34 -14.96 5.84 -15.17
N ILE A 35 -14.04 5.54 -16.10
CA ILE A 35 -13.91 6.25 -17.39
C ILE A 35 -15.20 6.14 -18.21
N VAL A 36 -15.77 4.93 -18.30
CA VAL A 36 -17.00 4.69 -19.06
C VAL A 36 -18.18 5.45 -18.45
N ARG A 37 -18.28 5.50 -17.12
CA ARG A 37 -19.35 6.26 -16.45
C ARG A 37 -19.15 7.76 -16.58
N GLN A 38 -17.91 8.25 -16.51
CA GLN A 38 -17.58 9.66 -16.72
C GLN A 38 -18.03 10.15 -18.09
N ALA A 39 -17.80 9.34 -19.13
CA ALA A 39 -18.24 9.65 -20.49
C ALA A 39 -19.78 9.69 -20.66
N ALA A 40 -20.55 9.07 -19.75
CA ALA A 40 -22.01 9.05 -19.80
C ALA A 40 -22.67 10.35 -19.26
N GLY A 41 -21.89 11.31 -18.75
CA GLY A 41 -22.37 12.60 -18.24
C GLY A 41 -22.72 12.62 -16.75
N ASN A 42 -23.12 13.79 -16.24
CA ASN A 42 -23.38 14.08 -14.82
C ASN A 42 -22.15 13.93 -13.89
N TRP A 43 -20.97 14.30 -14.36
CA TRP A 43 -19.75 14.30 -13.54
C TRP A 43 -19.64 15.57 -12.71
N LEU A 44 -19.36 15.42 -11.42
CA LEU A 44 -19.01 16.54 -10.57
C LEU A 44 -17.49 16.69 -10.59
N GLU A 45 -16.99 17.75 -11.20
CA GLU A 45 -15.60 18.16 -11.05
C GLU A 45 -15.43 18.77 -9.66
N PHE A 46 -14.68 18.09 -8.79
CA PHE A 46 -14.37 18.59 -7.46
C PHE A 46 -12.87 18.74 -7.29
N ARG A 47 -12.46 19.79 -6.57
CA ARG A 47 -11.06 19.99 -6.25
C ARG A 47 -10.66 19.01 -5.15
N MET A 48 -9.65 18.19 -5.41
CA MET A 48 -9.13 17.29 -4.39
C MET A 48 -8.54 18.09 -3.21
N PRO A 49 -8.90 17.73 -1.96
CA PRO A 49 -8.32 18.34 -0.78
C PRO A 49 -6.79 18.16 -0.71
N ASP A 50 -6.09 19.18 -0.20
CA ASP A 50 -4.62 19.18 -0.10
C ASP A 50 -4.07 18.02 0.74
N ILE A 51 -4.89 17.46 1.64
CA ILE A 51 -4.51 16.32 2.49
C ILE A 51 -4.11 15.07 1.72
N PHE A 52 -4.66 14.84 0.52
CA PHE A 52 -4.28 13.70 -0.32
C PHE A 52 -2.87 13.85 -0.92
N TYR A 53 -2.37 15.07 -1.08
CA TYR A 53 -0.98 15.31 -1.49
C TYR A 53 -0.03 15.00 -0.34
N TYR A 54 -0.35 15.45 0.88
CA TYR A 54 0.43 15.13 2.07
C TYR A 54 0.45 13.63 2.35
N SER A 55 -0.68 12.92 2.19
CA SER A 55 -0.73 11.47 2.36
C SER A 55 0.18 10.75 1.34
N THR A 56 0.24 11.25 0.11
CA THR A 56 1.12 10.71 -0.93
C THR A 56 2.61 10.89 -0.59
N VAL A 57 3.00 12.03 0.01
CA VAL A 57 4.36 12.22 0.52
C VAL A 57 4.65 11.25 1.67
N VAL A 58 3.70 11.07 2.59
CA VAL A 58 3.85 10.16 3.75
C VAL A 58 4.05 8.72 3.30
N ILE A 59 3.28 8.23 2.33
CA ILE A 59 3.42 6.84 1.86
C ILE A 59 4.73 6.62 1.08
N LEU A 60 5.19 7.62 0.33
CA LEU A 60 6.52 7.59 -0.31
C LEU A 60 7.65 7.52 0.73
N LEU A 61 7.57 8.35 1.78
CA LEU A 61 8.51 8.30 2.90
C LEU A 61 8.47 6.93 3.58
N SER A 62 7.27 6.37 3.79
CA SER A 62 7.10 5.02 4.35
C SER A 62 7.85 3.97 3.52
N SER A 63 7.70 4.02 2.19
CA SER A 63 8.41 3.16 1.25
C SER A 63 9.93 3.21 1.41
N VAL A 64 10.48 4.43 1.51
CA VAL A 64 11.93 4.64 1.68
C VAL A 64 12.40 4.09 3.04
N THR A 65 11.63 4.33 4.11
CA THR A 65 11.97 3.84 5.45
C THR A 65 11.95 2.30 5.51
N LEU A 66 10.99 1.64 4.86
CA LEU A 66 10.92 0.18 4.80
C LEU A 66 12.09 -0.41 4.00
N HIS A 67 12.43 0.23 2.87
CA HIS A 67 13.58 -0.18 2.07
C HIS A 67 14.89 -0.05 2.85
N GLY A 68 15.05 1.05 3.59
CA GLY A 68 16.18 1.24 4.51
C GLY A 68 16.22 0.18 5.62
N SER A 69 15.07 -0.18 6.19
CA SER A 69 14.95 -1.25 7.20
C SER A 69 15.41 -2.60 6.63
N TYR A 70 15.00 -2.93 5.40
CA TYR A 70 15.43 -4.13 4.71
C TYR A 70 16.95 -4.16 4.46
N TRP A 71 17.51 -3.03 4.01
CA TRP A 71 18.95 -2.91 3.78
C TRP A 71 19.75 -3.07 5.07
N ALA A 72 19.29 -2.46 6.17
CA ALA A 72 19.88 -2.62 7.49
C ALA A 72 19.83 -4.09 7.96
N PHE A 73 18.70 -4.78 7.77
CA PHE A 73 18.55 -6.20 8.07
C PHE A 73 19.52 -7.08 7.28
N ARG A 74 19.75 -6.78 5.99
CA ARG A 74 20.71 -7.52 5.15
C ARG A 74 22.16 -7.32 5.61
N ASN A 75 22.49 -6.13 6.10
CA ASN A 75 23.85 -5.75 6.51
C ASN A 75 24.17 -6.05 7.97
N GLY A 76 23.30 -6.76 8.71
CA GLY A 76 23.57 -7.07 10.11
C GLY A 76 23.33 -5.91 11.09
N LYS A 77 22.81 -4.75 10.62
CA LYS A 77 22.64 -3.54 11.43
C LYS A 77 21.31 -3.58 12.19
N GLU A 78 21.28 -4.35 13.29
CA GLU A 78 20.07 -4.58 14.10
C GLU A 78 19.40 -3.29 14.60
N THR A 79 20.20 -2.33 15.09
CA THR A 79 19.68 -1.05 15.63
C THR A 79 18.88 -0.28 14.58
N MET A 80 19.43 -0.14 13.37
CA MET A 80 18.76 0.57 12.27
C MET A 80 17.51 -0.17 11.79
N TYR A 81 17.56 -1.51 11.72
CA TYR A 81 16.40 -2.33 11.40
C TYR A 81 15.25 -2.12 12.40
N LYS A 82 15.55 -2.15 13.70
CA LYS A 82 14.56 -1.95 14.78
C LYS A 82 14.05 -0.52 14.90
N LEU A 83 14.78 0.47 14.40
CA LEU A 83 14.35 1.87 14.40
C LEU A 83 13.46 2.19 13.19
N LEU A 84 13.84 1.72 11.99
CA LEU A 84 13.14 2.05 10.75
C LEU A 84 11.82 1.28 10.58
N LEU A 85 11.73 0.07 11.11
CA LEU A 85 10.52 -0.76 10.96
C LEU A 85 9.29 -0.17 11.69
N PRO A 86 9.37 0.27 12.96
CA PRO A 86 8.28 1.01 13.61
C PRO A 86 7.94 2.32 12.90
N LEU A 87 8.96 3.03 12.39
CA LEU A 87 8.74 4.27 11.65
C LEU A 87 7.88 4.03 10.40
N THR A 88 8.12 2.93 9.68
CA THR A 88 7.27 2.53 8.54
C THR A 88 5.82 2.29 8.98
N VAL A 89 5.61 1.56 10.08
CA VAL A 89 4.27 1.28 10.62
C VAL A 89 3.55 2.58 10.99
N LEU A 90 4.23 3.50 11.67
CA LEU A 90 3.67 4.80 12.06
C LEU A 90 3.29 5.64 10.84
N LEU A 91 4.13 5.67 9.80
CA LEU A 91 3.82 6.38 8.56
C LEU A 91 2.63 5.73 7.83
N GLY A 92 2.53 4.40 7.82
CA GLY A 92 1.37 3.68 7.28
C GLY A 92 0.07 3.98 8.02
N ILE A 93 0.10 4.06 9.35
CA ILE A 93 -1.06 4.48 10.16
C ILE A 93 -1.41 5.95 9.87
N GLY A 94 -0.39 6.81 9.79
CA GLY A 94 -0.57 8.23 9.44
C GLY A 94 -1.25 8.40 8.09
N PHE A 95 -0.88 7.61 7.08
CA PHE A 95 -1.56 7.58 5.78
C PHE A 95 -3.05 7.25 5.92
N ILE A 96 -3.40 6.20 6.67
CA ILE A 96 -4.82 5.81 6.87
C ILE A 96 -5.61 6.93 7.55
N ILE A 97 -5.03 7.61 8.54
CA ILE A 97 -5.67 8.75 9.21
C ILE A 97 -5.89 9.90 8.23
N MET A 98 -4.89 10.21 7.39
CA MET A 98 -5.01 11.26 6.37
C MET A 98 -6.08 10.92 5.31
N GLN A 99 -6.21 9.65 4.92
CA GLN A 99 -7.29 9.21 4.03
C GLN A 99 -8.66 9.46 4.65
N TYR A 100 -8.84 9.08 5.92
CA TYR A 100 -10.08 9.29 6.63
C TYR A 100 -10.42 10.79 6.77
N GLN A 101 -9.42 11.63 7.07
CA GLN A 101 -9.61 13.07 7.11
C GLN A 101 -9.97 13.64 5.72
N GLY A 102 -9.35 13.15 4.64
CA GLY A 102 -9.69 13.51 3.27
C GLY A 102 -11.13 13.18 2.90
N TRP A 103 -11.62 12.01 3.33
CA TRP A 103 -13.01 11.60 3.17
C TRP A 103 -13.99 12.51 3.91
N ASN A 104 -13.65 12.96 5.12
CA ASN A 104 -14.49 13.90 5.88
C ASN A 104 -14.53 15.28 5.22
N ILE A 105 -13.41 15.76 4.65
CA ILE A 105 -13.38 17.03 3.92
C ILE A 105 -14.20 16.93 2.64
N LEU A 106 -14.10 15.83 1.89
CA LEU A 106 -14.94 15.59 0.71
C LEU A 106 -16.43 15.62 1.05
N TYR A 107 -16.80 15.00 2.16
CA TYR A 107 -18.19 15.00 2.63
C TYR A 107 -18.65 16.42 3.01
N SER A 108 -17.80 17.21 3.68
CA SER A 108 -18.15 18.56 4.10
C SER A 108 -18.29 19.56 2.95
N ILE A 109 -17.61 19.33 1.82
CA ILE A 109 -17.76 20.14 0.60
C ILE A 109 -18.91 19.65 -0.31
N GLY A 110 -19.76 18.73 0.17
CA GLY A 110 -20.94 18.26 -0.54
C GLY A 110 -20.69 17.12 -1.53
N VAL A 111 -19.47 16.55 -1.56
CA VAL A 111 -19.16 15.33 -2.31
C VAL A 111 -19.54 14.14 -1.43
N ALA A 112 -20.83 13.80 -1.41
CA ALA A 112 -21.33 12.66 -0.65
C ALA A 112 -21.26 11.35 -1.45
N LEU A 113 -21.20 10.23 -0.73
CA LEU A 113 -21.13 8.87 -1.29
C LEU A 113 -22.39 8.47 -2.09
N ASP A 114 -23.54 9.08 -1.77
CA ASP A 114 -24.86 8.84 -2.34
C ASP A 114 -25.33 9.93 -3.32
N GLY A 115 -24.58 11.03 -3.45
CA GLY A 115 -24.93 12.18 -4.28
C GLY A 115 -24.57 12.00 -5.76
N ASN A 116 -23.28 12.16 -6.08
CA ASN A 116 -22.78 12.12 -7.46
C ASN A 116 -21.98 10.86 -7.74
N PRO A 117 -22.17 10.18 -8.90
CA PRO A 117 -21.39 9.01 -9.28
C PRO A 117 -19.87 9.20 -9.18
N GLY A 118 -19.33 10.37 -9.56
CA GLY A 118 -17.90 10.66 -9.49
C GLY A 118 -17.36 10.63 -8.05
N GLY A 119 -18.12 11.18 -7.10
CA GLY A 119 -17.82 11.08 -5.67
C GLY A 119 -17.86 9.63 -5.21
N SER A 120 -18.92 8.89 -5.52
CA SER A 120 -19.06 7.47 -5.15
C SER A 120 -17.88 6.62 -5.62
N PHE A 121 -17.44 6.78 -6.88
CA PHE A 121 -16.28 6.06 -7.39
C PHE A 121 -14.98 6.46 -6.67
N PHE A 122 -14.77 7.74 -6.37
CA PHE A 122 -13.62 8.20 -5.60
C PHE A 122 -13.56 7.49 -4.24
N TYR A 123 -14.68 7.46 -3.51
CA TYR A 123 -14.75 6.79 -2.21
C TYR A 123 -14.54 5.28 -2.31
N VAL A 124 -15.11 4.61 -3.32
CA VAL A 124 -14.93 3.16 -3.49
C VAL A 124 -13.48 2.81 -3.85
N ILE A 125 -12.88 3.51 -4.81
CA ILE A 125 -11.50 3.27 -5.25
C ILE A 125 -10.52 3.55 -4.10
N SER A 126 -10.62 4.73 -3.46
CA SER A 126 -9.74 5.09 -2.35
C SER A 126 -9.99 4.23 -1.10
N GLY A 127 -11.24 3.86 -0.83
CA GLY A 127 -11.61 3.00 0.29
C GLY A 127 -11.09 1.57 0.16
N ILE A 128 -11.24 0.95 -1.01
CA ILE A 128 -10.66 -0.38 -1.27
C ILE A 128 -9.13 -0.31 -1.16
N HIS A 129 -8.51 0.75 -1.69
CA HIS A 129 -7.07 0.94 -1.53
C HIS A 129 -6.66 1.05 -0.05
N ALA A 130 -7.35 1.87 0.74
CA ALA A 130 -7.09 2.00 2.17
C ALA A 130 -7.24 0.65 2.90
N ALA A 131 -8.21 -0.19 2.51
CA ALA A 131 -8.35 -1.54 3.06
C ALA A 131 -7.11 -2.43 2.80
N HIS A 132 -6.51 -2.34 1.60
CA HIS A 132 -5.26 -3.03 1.29
C HIS A 132 -4.09 -2.50 2.12
N VAL A 133 -3.99 -1.18 2.29
CA VAL A 133 -2.97 -0.58 3.16
C VAL A 133 -3.13 -1.05 4.60
N ILE A 134 -4.35 -1.11 5.14
CA ILE A 134 -4.63 -1.66 6.49
C ILE A 134 -4.12 -3.10 6.60
N GLY A 135 -4.39 -3.95 5.60
CA GLY A 135 -3.86 -5.31 5.54
C GLY A 135 -2.32 -5.35 5.53
N GLY A 136 -1.68 -4.44 4.79
CA GLY A 136 -0.23 -4.27 4.78
C GLY A 136 0.34 -3.83 6.13
N VAL A 137 -0.31 -2.87 6.80
CA VAL A 137 0.11 -2.35 8.12
C VAL A 137 0.01 -3.45 9.16
N PHE A 138 -1.04 -4.28 9.08
CA PHE A 138 -1.17 -5.46 9.94
C PHE A 138 0.00 -6.43 9.72
N ALA A 139 0.33 -6.76 8.47
CA ALA A 139 1.47 -7.63 8.16
C ALA A 139 2.82 -7.04 8.63
N LEU A 140 3.02 -5.73 8.47
CA LEU A 140 4.20 -5.02 8.98
C LEU A 140 4.27 -5.03 10.51
N THR A 141 3.13 -4.86 11.19
CA THR A 141 3.03 -4.88 12.65
C THR A 141 3.40 -6.26 13.18
N VAL A 142 2.91 -7.35 12.56
CA VAL A 142 3.32 -8.71 12.89
C VAL A 142 4.82 -8.91 12.65
N ALA A 143 5.36 -8.42 11.53
CA ALA A 143 6.80 -8.47 11.26
C ALA A 143 7.62 -7.68 12.30
N MET A 144 7.09 -6.56 12.79
CA MET A 144 7.67 -5.73 13.85
C MET A 144 7.64 -6.45 15.20
N LEU A 145 6.52 -7.05 15.59
CA LEU A 145 6.44 -7.82 16.84
C LEU A 145 7.46 -8.97 16.83
N HIS A 146 7.61 -9.68 15.71
CA HIS A 146 8.67 -10.68 15.55
C HIS A 146 10.09 -10.07 15.58
N ALA A 147 10.28 -8.84 15.11
CA ALA A 147 11.54 -8.09 15.19
C ALA A 147 12.03 -7.89 16.62
N PHE A 148 11.11 -7.55 17.54
CA PHE A 148 11.43 -7.24 18.93
C PHE A 148 11.43 -8.46 19.84
N THR A 149 10.56 -9.45 19.59
CA THR A 149 10.43 -10.65 20.44
C THR A 149 11.47 -11.74 20.15
N LEU A 150 11.86 -11.92 18.89
CA LEU A 150 12.79 -12.97 18.49
C LEU A 150 14.22 -12.43 18.41
N LYS A 151 15.18 -13.22 18.92
CA LYS A 151 16.62 -12.92 18.78
C LYS A 151 16.96 -12.58 17.33
N TYR A 152 17.76 -11.53 17.15
CA TYR A 152 18.23 -11.14 15.82
C TYR A 152 19.11 -12.25 15.24
N LYS A 153 18.58 -12.92 14.22
CA LYS A 153 19.27 -13.93 13.43
C LYS A 153 18.92 -13.67 11.97
N PRO A 154 19.85 -13.18 11.14
CA PRO A 154 19.62 -12.94 9.72
C PRO A 154 19.64 -14.27 8.96
N THR A 155 18.65 -15.12 9.24
CA THR A 155 18.47 -16.40 8.54
C THR A 155 17.80 -16.15 7.19
N GLU A 156 18.17 -16.93 6.18
CA GLU A 156 17.58 -16.90 4.83
C GLU A 156 16.04 -16.94 4.83
N LYS A 157 15.44 -17.73 5.74
CA LYS A 157 13.98 -17.82 5.90
C LYS A 157 13.34 -16.49 6.35
N ARG A 158 14.00 -15.77 7.26
CA ARG A 158 13.52 -14.47 7.78
C ARG A 158 13.71 -13.38 6.73
N ARG A 159 14.84 -13.39 6.02
CA ARG A 159 15.09 -12.51 4.87
C ARG A 159 14.00 -12.65 3.81
N ARG A 160 13.65 -13.89 3.43
CA ARG A 160 12.60 -14.16 2.45
C ARG A 160 11.22 -13.67 2.90
N ARG A 161 10.85 -13.89 4.18
CA ARG A 161 9.59 -13.34 4.72
C ARG A 161 9.55 -11.82 4.67
N PHE A 162 10.66 -11.17 5.03
CA PHE A 162 10.75 -9.71 4.95
C PHE A 162 10.67 -9.21 3.51
N GLN A 163 11.31 -9.90 2.56
CA GLN A 163 11.20 -9.60 1.14
C GLN A 163 9.74 -9.65 0.68
N LEU A 164 8.94 -10.64 1.09
CA LEU A 164 7.53 -10.71 0.70
C LEU A 164 6.74 -9.47 1.16
N VAL A 165 6.92 -9.06 2.41
CA VAL A 165 6.27 -7.86 2.96
C VAL A 165 6.76 -6.60 2.24
N LEU A 166 8.06 -6.50 1.96
CA LEU A 166 8.66 -5.39 1.21
C LEU A 166 8.06 -5.24 -0.19
N HIS A 167 7.97 -6.35 -0.96
CA HIS A 167 7.40 -6.30 -2.32
C HIS A 167 5.91 -5.96 -2.29
N TYR A 168 5.15 -6.53 -1.34
CA TYR A 168 3.73 -6.20 -1.17
C TYR A 168 3.54 -4.71 -0.85
N TRP A 169 4.29 -4.18 0.12
CA TRP A 169 4.17 -2.78 0.53
C TRP A 169 4.51 -1.82 -0.60
N HIS A 170 5.64 -2.03 -1.29
CA HIS A 170 5.99 -1.23 -2.47
C HIS A 170 4.93 -1.32 -3.58
N PHE A 171 4.35 -2.49 -3.82
CA PHE A 171 3.29 -2.64 -4.80
C PHE A 171 2.06 -1.79 -4.44
N VAL A 172 1.62 -1.82 -3.18
CA VAL A 172 0.51 -1.00 -2.71
C VAL A 172 0.86 0.49 -2.83
N ASP A 173 2.09 0.91 -2.50
CA ASP A 173 2.53 2.30 -2.66
C ASP A 173 2.49 2.74 -4.14
N PHE A 174 3.01 1.93 -5.06
CA PHE A 174 2.97 2.22 -6.50
C PHE A 174 1.53 2.27 -7.03
N LEU A 175 0.68 1.36 -6.55
CA LEU A 175 -0.74 1.36 -6.88
C LEU A 175 -1.41 2.65 -6.40
N TRP A 176 -1.08 3.15 -5.20
CA TRP A 176 -1.59 4.44 -4.72
C TRP A 176 -1.18 5.58 -5.66
N LEU A 177 0.09 5.65 -6.07
CA LEU A 177 0.57 6.71 -6.98
C LEU A 177 -0.20 6.69 -8.30
N TYR A 178 -0.43 5.50 -8.86
CA TYR A 178 -1.26 5.35 -10.06
C TYR A 178 -2.69 5.88 -9.81
N LEU A 179 -3.35 5.46 -8.73
CA LEU A 179 -4.72 5.89 -8.42
C LEU A 179 -4.78 7.39 -8.12
N PHE A 180 -3.81 7.93 -7.40
CA PHE A 180 -3.74 9.35 -7.06
C PHE A 180 -3.60 10.20 -8.33
N LEU A 181 -2.71 9.83 -9.25
CA LEU A 181 -2.59 10.52 -10.55
C LEU A 181 -3.86 10.38 -11.39
N PHE A 182 -4.47 9.19 -11.40
CA PHE A 182 -5.73 8.96 -12.10
C PHE A 182 -6.87 9.84 -11.57
N LEU A 183 -7.02 9.92 -10.24
CA LEU A 183 -8.00 10.76 -9.56
C LEU A 183 -7.62 12.25 -9.60
N LEU A 184 -6.38 12.60 -9.91
CA LEU A 184 -5.94 13.98 -10.13
C LEU A 184 -6.34 14.51 -11.50
N ILE A 185 -6.36 13.65 -12.51
CA ILE A 185 -6.63 14.01 -13.91
C ILE A 185 -8.14 14.00 -14.24
N GLN A 186 -8.98 13.59 -13.28
CA GLN A 186 -10.44 13.50 -13.47
C GLN A 186 -11.13 14.79 -13.88
#